data_AF-A0A2H6EQI5-F1
#
_entry.id   AF-A0A2H6EQI5-F1
#
_cell.length_a   1.000
_cell.length_b   1.000
_cell.length_c   1.000
_cell.angle_alpha   90.00
_cell.angle_beta   90.00
_cell.angle_gamma   90.00
#
_symmetry.space_group_name_H-M   'P 1'
#
loop_
_entity.id
_entity.type
_entity.pdbx_description
1 polymer ?
#
loop_
_entity_poly.entity_id
_entity_poly.type
_entity_poly.pdbx_seq_one_letter_code
_entity_poly.pdbx_strand_id
1 'polypeptide(L)'
;MNQKLENEIISAAYGDVNILQKIRIKRLAKRNEEVHRLLTEYSKTAQKISDIKTEFPEEIIKKAKNKIKVQPGNEKGFLLDFYSVIFAKPLVSFSAVVLLVGAIIVSSMIYKSGQSRIIYSRQQIALADRQAKQTLALVGKIFNNTTQTLEKQVFVRRIGEPFQKSFNAVNELLTGGNKNGKLN
;
A
#
# COMPACT_ATOMS: atom_id res chain seq x y z
N MET A 1 10.30 22.74 37.65
CA MET A 1 9.52 21.50 37.41
C MET A 1 9.01 20.91 38.73
N ASN A 2 7.89 20.17 38.75
CA ASN A 2 7.37 19.51 39.96
C ASN A 2 8.08 18.15 40.17
N GLN A 3 8.55 17.84 41.38
CA GLN A 3 9.25 16.59 41.71
C GLN A 3 8.49 15.33 41.29
N LYS A 4 7.16 15.35 41.36
CA LYS A 4 6.33 14.22 40.93
C LYS A 4 6.47 13.94 39.43
N LEU A 5 6.55 15.00 38.62
CA LEU A 5 6.70 14.89 37.17
C LEU A 5 8.10 14.36 36.80
N GLU A 6 9.12 14.80 37.52
CA GLU A 6 10.50 14.33 37.34
C GLU A 6 10.62 12.83 37.61
N ASN A 7 10.05 12.34 38.72
CA ASN A 7 10.01 10.91 39.02
C ASN A 7 9.25 10.11 37.97
N GLU A 8 8.14 10.64 37.43
CA GLU A 8 7.41 10.01 36.33
C GLU A 8 8.24 9.95 35.04
N ILE A 9 9.06 10.98 34.75
CA ILE A 9 9.96 11.01 33.60
C ILE A 9 11.07 9.96 33.74
N ILE A 10 11.69 9.87 34.93
CA ILE A 10 12.75 8.89 35.22
C ILE A 10 12.17 7.48 35.09
N SER A 11 11.05 7.20 35.75
CA SER A 11 10.40 5.88 35.69
C SER A 11 10.04 5.52 34.25
N ALA A 12 9.60 6.51 33.44
CA ALA A 12 9.31 6.30 32.02
C ALA A 12 10.54 6.02 31.17
N ALA A 13 11.71 6.55 31.53
CA ALA A 13 12.99 6.30 30.88
C ALA A 13 13.52 4.88 31.17
N TYR A 14 13.39 4.42 32.42
CA TYR A 14 13.83 3.07 32.84
C TYR A 14 12.83 1.95 32.49
N GLY A 15 11.60 2.30 32.13
CA GLY A 15 10.58 1.34 31.68
C GLY A 15 9.62 0.87 32.78
N ASP A 16 9.73 1.41 33.99
CA ASP A 16 8.93 1.04 35.17
C ASP A 16 7.59 1.79 35.24
N VAL A 17 6.93 2.01 34.11
CA VAL A 17 5.64 2.72 34.04
C VAL A 17 4.64 2.03 33.13
N ASN A 18 3.36 2.23 33.44
CA ASN A 18 2.27 1.73 32.62
C ASN A 18 2.24 2.39 31.23
N ILE A 19 1.74 1.68 30.22
CA ILE A 19 1.69 2.12 28.82
C ILE A 19 1.03 3.50 28.68
N LEU A 20 -0.05 3.75 29.42
CA LEU A 20 -0.77 5.04 29.42
C LEU A 20 0.11 6.19 29.94
N GLN A 21 0.88 5.96 31.01
CA GLN A 21 1.79 6.94 31.57
C GLN A 21 2.94 7.22 30.61
N LYS A 22 3.49 6.18 29.97
CA LYS A 22 4.53 6.32 28.93
C LYS A 22 4.05 7.19 27.76
N ILE A 23 2.81 7.00 27.30
CA ILE A 23 2.21 7.83 26.25
C ILE A 23 2.03 9.27 26.73
N ARG A 24 1.55 9.47 27.96
CA ARG A 24 1.37 10.81 28.55
C ARG A 24 2.69 11.57 28.61
N ILE A 25 3.75 10.96 29.15
CA ILE A 25 5.09 11.58 29.24
C ILE A 25 5.67 11.86 27.86
N LYS A 26 5.54 10.95 26.89
CA LYS A 26 5.96 11.20 25.50
C LYS A 26 5.20 12.36 24.85
N ARG A 27 3.90 12.51 25.11
CA ARG A 27 3.12 13.67 24.63
C ARG A 27 3.55 14.97 25.31
N LEU A 28 3.86 14.93 26.61
CA LEU A 28 4.39 16.08 27.35
C LEU A 28 5.75 16.51 26.82
N ALA A 29 6.65 15.56 26.53
CA ALA A 29 7.95 15.83 25.92
C ALA A 29 7.83 16.53 24.55
N LYS A 30 6.79 16.25 23.75
CA LYS A 30 6.58 16.96 22.48
C LYS A 30 6.23 18.44 22.63
N ARG A 31 5.72 18.85 23.80
CA ARG A 31 5.22 20.20 24.07
C ARG A 31 6.12 21.00 25.01
N ASN A 32 6.96 20.31 25.79
CA ASN A 32 7.86 20.91 26.76
C ASN A 32 9.28 20.38 26.54
N GLU A 33 10.17 21.29 26.15
CA GLU A 33 11.57 21.03 25.82
C GLU A 33 12.38 20.51 27.03
N GLU A 34 12.07 20.99 28.23
CA GLU A 34 12.71 20.54 29.48
C GLU A 34 12.41 19.06 29.76
N VAL A 35 11.14 18.65 29.56
CA VAL A 35 10.70 17.26 29.70
C VAL A 35 11.34 16.37 28.64
N HIS A 36 11.46 16.86 27.41
CA HIS A 36 12.13 16.14 26.33
C HIS A 36 13.60 15.89 26.63
N ARG A 37 14.30 16.92 27.13
CA ARG A 37 15.71 16.85 27.49
C ARG A 37 15.94 15.79 28.56
N LEU A 38 15.24 15.88 29.70
CA LEU A 38 15.39 14.92 30.80
C LEU A 38 15.04 13.50 30.38
N LEU A 39 13.92 13.30 29.68
CA LEU A 39 13.51 11.98 29.22
C LEU A 39 14.60 11.34 28.34
N THR A 40 15.19 12.13 27.44
CA THR A 40 16.23 11.65 26.52
C THR A 40 17.53 11.35 27.26
N GLU A 41 17.92 12.19 28.22
CA GLU A 41 19.11 11.99 29.04
C GLU A 41 19.01 10.71 29.87
N TYR A 42 17.92 10.53 30.63
CA TYR A 42 17.70 9.32 31.41
C TYR A 42 17.53 8.08 30.52
N SER A 43 16.90 8.19 29.35
CA SER A 43 16.76 7.05 28.44
C SER A 43 18.11 6.59 27.89
N LYS A 44 19.00 7.53 27.56
CA LYS A 44 20.38 7.21 27.14
C LYS A 44 21.17 6.54 28.27
N THR A 45 21.01 7.02 29.51
CA THR A 45 21.66 6.42 30.67
C THR A 45 21.14 5.00 30.94
N ALA A 46 19.81 4.80 30.89
CA ALA A 46 19.20 3.48 31.03
C ALA A 46 19.70 2.50 29.95
N GLN A 47 19.82 2.97 28.70
CA GLN A 47 20.37 2.17 27.60
C GLN A 47 21.84 1.79 27.83
N LYS A 48 22.67 2.75 28.27
CA LYS A 48 24.06 2.47 28.62
C LYS A 48 24.18 1.45 29.74
N ILE A 49 23.32 1.52 30.76
CA ILE A 49 23.31 0.56 31.87
C ILE A 49 22.82 -0.81 31.40
N SER A 50 21.80 -0.87 30.54
CA SER A 50 21.31 -2.15 30.00
C SER A 50 22.34 -2.85 29.11
N ASP A 51 23.22 -2.09 28.47
CA ASP A 51 24.30 -2.60 27.62
C ASP A 51 25.53 -3.06 28.42
N ILE A 52 25.59 -2.77 29.74
CA ILE A 52 26.59 -3.36 30.62
C ILE A 52 26.24 -4.83 30.77
N LYS A 53 26.95 -5.66 30.01
CA LYS A 53 26.87 -7.11 30.08
C LYS A 53 27.52 -7.55 31.40
N THR A 54 26.76 -7.54 32.48
CA THR A 54 27.25 -7.98 33.77
C THR A 54 27.37 -9.50 33.74
N GLU A 55 28.60 -10.01 33.69
CA GLU A 55 28.93 -11.43 33.87
C GLU A 55 28.66 -11.82 35.33
N PHE A 56 27.39 -12.01 35.67
CA PHE A 56 27.02 -12.55 36.96
C PHE A 56 27.28 -14.07 36.96
N PRO A 57 27.94 -14.62 38.01
CA PRO A 57 28.10 -16.06 38.16
C PRO A 57 26.74 -16.77 38.11
N GLU A 58 26.59 -17.76 37.23
CA GLU A 58 25.32 -18.49 37.02
C GLU A 58 24.76 -19.12 38.30
N GLU A 59 25.64 -19.44 39.26
CA GLU A 59 25.27 -19.99 40.56
C GLU A 59 24.40 -19.04 41.39
N ILE A 60 24.63 -17.73 41.30
CA ILE A 60 23.83 -16.72 42.00
C ILE A 60 22.45 -16.59 41.33
N ILE A 61 22.42 -16.63 39.99
CA ILE A 61 21.17 -16.60 39.22
C ILE A 61 20.31 -17.83 39.55
N LYS A 62 20.90 -19.03 39.57
CA LYS A 62 20.18 -20.26 39.94
C LYS A 62 19.67 -20.23 41.39
N LYS A 63 20.47 -19.76 42.35
CA LYS A 63 20.05 -19.62 43.76
C LYS A 63 18.92 -18.61 43.93
N ALA A 64 18.95 -17.48 43.21
CA ALA A 64 17.89 -16.49 43.23
C ALA A 64 16.59 -17.02 42.60
N LYS A 65 16.69 -17.66 41.43
CA LYS A 65 15.55 -18.23 40.69
C LYS A 65 14.86 -19.37 41.44
N ASN A 66 15.61 -20.14 42.24
CA ASN A 66 15.06 -21.19 43.09
C ASN A 66 14.41 -20.68 44.39
N LYS A 67 14.82 -19.50 44.89
CA LYS A 67 14.20 -18.86 46.06
C LYS A 67 12.94 -18.07 45.68
N ILE A 68 12.90 -17.50 44.49
CA ILE A 68 11.73 -16.81 43.96
C ILE A 68 10.86 -17.89 43.30
N LYS A 69 9.87 -18.44 44.02
CA LYS A 69 8.81 -19.27 43.43
C LYS A 69 8.02 -18.43 42.42
N VAL A 70 8.54 -18.22 41.23
CA VAL A 70 7.77 -17.73 40.09
C VAL A 70 6.89 -18.90 39.69
N GLN A 71 5.64 -18.91 40.16
CA GLN A 71 4.63 -19.81 39.59
C GLN A 71 4.63 -19.59 38.08
N PRO A 72 4.70 -20.64 37.26
CA PRO A 72 4.50 -20.49 35.82
C PRO A 72 3.09 -19.96 35.64
N GLY A 73 2.98 -18.66 35.36
CA GLY A 73 1.71 -18.02 35.05
C GLY A 73 1.11 -18.78 33.89
N ASN A 74 -0.14 -19.21 34.03
CA ASN A 74 -0.93 -19.75 32.94
C ASN A 74 -0.83 -18.76 31.76
N GLU A 75 -0.03 -19.11 30.74
CA GLU A 75 0.05 -18.36 29.49
C GLU A 75 -1.24 -18.61 28.70
N LYS A 76 -2.38 -18.17 29.23
CA LYS A 76 -3.57 -17.99 28.42
C LYS A 76 -3.25 -16.83 27.49
N GLY A 77 -3.04 -17.16 26.21
CA GLY A 77 -2.69 -16.17 25.20
C GLY A 77 -3.68 -15.01 25.23
N PHE A 78 -3.16 -13.79 25.22
CA PHE A 78 -3.94 -12.54 25.29
C PHE A 78 -5.15 -12.52 24.34
N LEU A 79 -5.03 -13.17 23.18
CA LEU A 79 -6.10 -13.28 22.18
C LEU A 79 -7.29 -14.15 22.66
N LEU A 80 -7.01 -15.23 23.40
CA LEU A 80 -8.03 -16.12 23.96
C LEU A 80 -8.81 -15.43 25.08
N ASP A 81 -8.10 -14.70 25.95
CA ASP A 81 -8.74 -13.90 27.00
C ASP A 81 -9.57 -12.76 26.40
N PHE A 82 -9.05 -12.05 25.39
CA PHE A 82 -9.79 -11.01 24.66
C PHE A 82 -11.04 -11.55 23.98
N TYR A 83 -10.94 -12.69 23.30
CA TYR A 83 -12.09 -13.36 22.68
C TYR A 83 -13.13 -13.75 23.74
N SER A 84 -12.71 -14.38 24.84
CA SER A 84 -13.63 -14.77 25.91
C SER A 84 -14.37 -13.58 26.52
N VAL A 85 -13.67 -12.45 26.75
CA VAL A 85 -14.28 -11.27 27.38
C VAL A 85 -15.29 -10.59 26.47
N ILE A 86 -15.02 -10.55 25.16
CA ILE A 86 -15.92 -9.90 24.19
C ILE A 86 -17.13 -10.78 23.88
N PHE A 87 -16.92 -12.08 23.66
CA PHE A 87 -17.99 -12.97 23.20
C PHE A 87 -18.78 -13.64 24.34
N ALA A 88 -18.19 -13.80 25.54
CA ALA A 88 -18.91 -14.41 26.67
C ALA A 88 -19.75 -13.40 27.49
N LYS A 89 -19.53 -12.08 27.30
CA LYS A 89 -20.28 -11.04 28.03
C LYS A 89 -21.11 -10.18 27.06
N PRO A 90 -22.45 -10.33 27.06
CA PRO A 90 -23.33 -9.64 26.11
C PRO A 90 -23.21 -8.10 26.13
N LEU A 91 -23.06 -7.49 27.31
CA LEU A 91 -22.86 -6.05 27.44
C LEU A 91 -21.53 -5.56 26.84
N VAL A 92 -20.47 -6.36 26.95
CA VAL A 92 -19.15 -6.02 26.41
C VAL A 92 -19.16 -6.18 24.89
N SER A 93 -19.78 -7.24 24.37
CA SER A 93 -20.02 -7.42 22.94
C SER A 93 -20.79 -6.24 22.34
N PHE A 94 -21.88 -5.82 22.99
CA PHE A 94 -22.71 -4.73 22.49
C PHE A 94 -21.95 -3.40 22.45
N SER A 95 -21.28 -3.05 23.55
CA SER A 95 -20.47 -1.82 23.61
C SER A 95 -19.30 -1.82 22.62
N ALA A 96 -18.65 -2.96 22.40
CA ALA A 96 -17.60 -3.11 21.39
C ALA A 96 -18.14 -2.87 19.98
N VAL A 97 -19.30 -3.45 19.63
CA VAL A 97 -19.95 -3.24 18.32
C VAL A 97 -20.34 -1.78 18.13
N VAL A 98 -20.95 -1.14 19.14
CA VAL A 98 -21.34 0.27 19.07
C VAL A 98 -20.12 1.18 18.86
N LEU A 99 -19.01 0.91 19.57
CA LEU A 99 -17.76 1.66 19.39
C LEU A 99 -17.17 1.46 18.00
N LEU A 100 -17.20 0.24 17.48
CA LEU A 100 -16.64 -0.09 16.17
C LEU A 100 -17.46 0.57 15.04
N VAL A 101 -18.78 0.45 15.09
CA VAL A 101 -19.70 1.12 14.15
C VAL A 101 -19.56 2.64 14.25
N GLY A 102 -19.51 3.19 15.47
CA GLY A 102 -19.29 4.62 15.70
C GLY A 102 -17.96 5.11 15.11
N ALA A 103 -16.88 4.35 15.30
CA ALA A 103 -15.57 4.68 14.74
C ALA A 103 -15.58 4.67 13.21
N ILE A 104 -16.27 3.72 12.58
CA ILE A 104 -16.42 3.66 11.10
C ILE A 104 -17.17 4.89 10.59
N ILE A 105 -18.29 5.26 11.24
CA ILE A 105 -19.11 6.41 10.83
C ILE A 105 -18.31 7.71 10.96
N VAL A 106 -17.66 7.93 12.11
CA VAL A 106 -16.85 9.13 12.35
C VAL A 106 -15.66 9.19 11.38
N SER A 107 -14.96 8.07 11.19
CA SER A 107 -13.88 7.96 10.20
C SER A 107 -14.38 8.32 8.79
N SER A 108 -15.49 7.72 8.35
CA SER A 108 -16.06 8.00 7.02
C SER A 108 -16.47 9.47 6.86
N MET A 109 -16.97 10.14 7.89
CA MET A 109 -17.31 11.56 7.82
C MET A 109 -16.06 12.43 7.67
N ILE A 110 -15.00 12.13 8.44
CA ILE A 110 -13.73 12.86 8.37
C ILE A 110 -13.07 12.67 7.00
N TYR A 111 -13.02 11.44 6.47
CA TYR A 111 -12.42 11.17 5.16
C TYR A 111 -13.20 11.80 4.00
N LYS A 112 -14.54 11.85 4.07
CA LYS A 112 -15.34 12.53 3.03
C LYS A 112 -15.19 14.06 3.06
N SER A 113 -14.96 14.67 4.22
CA SER A 113 -14.72 16.12 4.31
C SER A 113 -13.38 16.58 3.72
N GLY A 114 -12.44 15.66 3.45
CA GLY A 114 -11.13 15.97 2.88
C GLY A 114 -11.05 15.91 1.35
N GLN A 115 -12.07 15.40 0.66
CA GLN A 115 -12.10 15.44 -0.80
C GLN A 115 -12.53 16.83 -1.26
N SER A 116 -11.57 17.75 -1.33
CA SER A 116 -11.77 18.98 -2.10
C SER A 116 -12.20 18.58 -3.51
N ARG A 117 -13.32 19.14 -4.00
CA ARG A 117 -13.67 18.98 -5.41
C ARG A 117 -12.46 19.47 -6.19
N ILE A 118 -11.86 18.60 -7.00
CA ILE A 118 -10.77 19.00 -7.89
C ILE A 118 -11.39 19.95 -8.91
N ILE A 119 -11.24 21.25 -8.69
CA ILE A 119 -11.70 22.29 -9.61
C ILE A 119 -10.52 22.59 -10.54
N TYR A 120 -10.60 22.06 -11.77
CA TYR A 120 -9.60 22.33 -12.79
C TYR A 120 -9.66 23.80 -13.23
N SER A 121 -8.49 24.40 -13.47
CA SER A 121 -8.43 25.75 -14.01
C SER A 121 -8.84 25.76 -15.49
N ARG A 122 -9.33 26.90 -15.99
CA ARG A 122 -9.63 27.06 -17.44
C ARG A 122 -8.44 26.73 -18.33
N GLN A 123 -7.22 27.01 -17.86
CA GLN A 123 -5.98 26.70 -18.57
C GLN A 123 -5.72 25.20 -18.65
N GLN A 124 -5.95 24.46 -17.56
CA GLN A 124 -5.83 23.00 -17.54
C GLN A 124 -6.84 22.35 -18.48
N ILE A 125 -8.09 22.84 -18.49
CA ILE A 125 -9.13 22.37 -19.41
C ILE A 125 -8.73 22.64 -20.87
N ALA A 126 -8.24 23.86 -21.17
CA ALA A 126 -7.80 24.21 -22.53
C ALA A 126 -6.59 23.40 -22.99
N LEU A 127 -5.65 23.09 -22.09
CA LEU A 127 -4.52 22.22 -22.38
C LEU A 127 -4.97 20.79 -22.69
N ALA A 128 -5.88 20.24 -21.87
CA ALA A 128 -6.44 18.91 -22.07
C ALA A 128 -7.21 18.81 -23.41
N ASP A 129 -8.00 19.82 -23.77
CA ASP A 129 -8.71 19.86 -25.06
C ASP A 129 -7.74 19.87 -26.25
N ARG A 130 -6.65 20.65 -26.17
CA ARG A 130 -5.60 20.65 -27.21
C ARG A 130 -4.93 19.28 -27.33
N GLN A 131 -4.57 18.67 -26.22
CA GLN A 131 -3.94 17.34 -26.20
C GLN A 131 -4.88 16.27 -26.75
N ALA A 132 -6.17 16.31 -26.40
CA ALA A 132 -7.17 15.42 -26.95
C ALA A 132 -7.27 15.57 -28.47
N LYS A 133 -7.42 16.81 -28.97
CA LYS A 133 -7.49 17.08 -30.42
C LYS A 133 -6.25 16.58 -31.18
N GLN A 134 -5.06 16.82 -30.65
CA GLN A 134 -3.82 16.33 -31.25
C GLN A 134 -3.74 14.80 -31.28
N THR A 135 -4.16 14.16 -30.19
CA THR A 135 -4.18 12.69 -30.08
C THR A 135 -5.18 12.09 -31.08
N LEU A 136 -6.40 12.63 -31.17
CA LEU A 136 -7.39 12.17 -32.15
C LEU A 136 -6.89 12.36 -33.59
N ALA A 137 -6.24 13.48 -33.89
CA ALA A 137 -5.67 13.72 -35.22
C ALA A 137 -4.55 12.72 -35.57
N LEU A 138 -3.69 12.40 -34.61
CA LEU A 138 -2.64 11.39 -34.79
C LEU A 138 -3.23 10.00 -35.03
N VAL A 139 -4.22 9.60 -34.23
CA VAL A 139 -4.92 8.33 -34.38
C VAL A 139 -5.57 8.25 -35.77
N GLY A 140 -6.27 9.30 -36.20
CA GLY A 140 -6.85 9.36 -37.54
C GLY A 140 -5.82 9.21 -38.66
N LYS A 141 -4.64 9.84 -38.51
CA LYS A 141 -3.53 9.70 -39.48
C LYS A 141 -2.99 8.28 -39.54
N ILE A 142 -2.82 7.63 -38.38
CA ILE A 142 -2.38 6.23 -38.30
C ILE A 142 -3.39 5.31 -38.99
N PHE A 143 -4.69 5.47 -38.71
CA PHE A 143 -5.73 4.66 -39.35
C PHE A 143 -5.73 4.85 -40.87
N ASN A 144 -5.71 6.10 -41.36
CA ASN A 144 -5.72 6.37 -42.80
C ASN A 144 -4.49 5.78 -43.50
N ASN A 145 -3.30 5.94 -42.92
CA ASN A 145 -2.07 5.35 -43.45
C ASN A 145 -2.12 3.82 -43.45
N THR A 146 -2.68 3.22 -42.40
CA THR A 146 -2.82 1.76 -42.28
C THR A 146 -3.78 1.23 -43.33
N THR A 147 -4.95 1.86 -43.51
CA THR A 147 -5.92 1.49 -44.55
C THR A 147 -5.31 1.57 -45.94
N GLN A 148 -4.64 2.68 -46.28
CA GLN A 148 -3.98 2.82 -47.58
C GLN A 148 -2.88 1.77 -47.79
N THR A 149 -2.11 1.44 -46.76
CA THR A 149 -1.06 0.42 -46.83
C THR A 149 -1.67 -0.96 -47.04
N LEU A 150 -2.72 -1.31 -46.30
CA LEU A 150 -3.44 -2.57 -46.46
C LEU A 150 -4.01 -2.70 -47.87
N GLU A 151 -4.76 -1.70 -48.35
CA GLU A 151 -5.39 -1.75 -49.67
C GLU A 151 -4.36 -1.81 -50.80
N LYS A 152 -3.43 -0.86 -50.84
CA LYS A 152 -2.55 -0.70 -52.01
C LYS A 152 -1.34 -1.63 -51.98
N GLN A 153 -0.78 -1.90 -50.82
CA GLN A 153 0.46 -2.68 -50.72
C GLN A 153 0.22 -4.14 -50.37
N VAL A 154 -0.78 -4.43 -49.53
CA VAL A 154 -1.04 -5.81 -49.12
C VAL A 154 -2.05 -6.46 -50.07
N PHE A 155 -3.25 -5.92 -50.20
CA PHE A 155 -4.30 -6.52 -51.02
C PHE A 155 -3.93 -6.57 -52.50
N VAL A 156 -3.54 -5.44 -53.11
CA VAL A 156 -3.21 -5.44 -54.55
C VAL A 156 -1.94 -6.23 -54.83
N ARG A 157 -0.81 -5.92 -54.18
CA ARG A 157 0.48 -6.51 -54.56
C ARG A 157 0.73 -7.91 -54.01
N ARG A 158 0.32 -8.21 -52.77
CA ARG A 158 0.60 -9.52 -52.14
C ARG A 158 -0.49 -10.55 -52.37
N ILE A 159 -1.71 -10.13 -52.71
CA ILE A 159 -2.84 -11.05 -52.93
C ILE A 159 -3.31 -10.99 -54.37
N GLY A 160 -3.72 -9.80 -54.85
CA GLY A 160 -4.31 -9.60 -56.18
C GLY A 160 -3.38 -10.01 -57.31
N GLU A 161 -2.15 -9.50 -57.34
CA GLU A 161 -1.16 -9.82 -58.38
C GLU A 161 -0.80 -11.32 -58.44
N PRO A 162 -0.45 -12.00 -57.32
CA PRO A 162 -0.22 -13.45 -57.33
C PRO A 162 -1.45 -14.27 -57.74
N PHE A 163 -2.64 -13.87 -57.31
CA PHE A 163 -3.88 -14.55 -57.68
C PHE A 163 -4.15 -14.43 -59.17
N GLN A 164 -3.99 -13.24 -59.75
CA GLN A 164 -4.15 -13.01 -61.19
C GLN A 164 -3.12 -13.80 -62.00
N LYS A 165 -1.86 -13.88 -61.55
CA LYS A 165 -0.84 -14.74 -62.17
C LYS A 165 -1.24 -16.22 -62.12
N SER A 166 -1.76 -16.68 -60.99
CA SER A 166 -2.21 -18.07 -60.82
C SER A 166 -3.39 -18.39 -61.73
N PHE A 167 -4.37 -17.48 -61.82
CA PHE A 167 -5.52 -17.63 -62.72
C PHE A 167 -5.09 -17.65 -64.19
N ASN A 168 -4.18 -16.77 -64.59
CA ASN A 168 -3.64 -16.76 -65.94
C ASN A 168 -2.87 -18.05 -66.26
N ALA A 169 -2.08 -18.59 -65.32
CA ALA A 169 -1.37 -19.85 -65.49
C ALA A 169 -2.34 -21.04 -65.65
N VAL A 170 -3.41 -21.10 -64.85
CA VAL A 170 -4.46 -22.12 -65.03
C VAL A 170 -5.15 -21.96 -66.38
N ASN A 171 -5.46 -20.74 -66.79
CA ASN A 171 -6.06 -20.47 -68.10
C ASN A 171 -5.13 -20.92 -69.25
N GLU A 172 -3.83 -20.65 -69.18
CA GLU A 172 -2.85 -21.10 -70.17
C GLU A 172 -2.76 -22.64 -70.25
N LEU A 173 -2.82 -23.33 -69.11
CA LEU A 173 -2.82 -24.79 -69.03
C LEU A 173 -4.12 -25.41 -69.58
N LEU A 174 -5.27 -24.81 -69.29
CA LEU A 174 -6.58 -25.33 -69.73
C LEU A 174 -6.89 -24.99 -71.20
N THR A 175 -6.43 -23.83 -71.69
CA THR A 175 -6.61 -23.40 -73.09
C THR A 175 -5.47 -23.83 -74.00
N GLY A 176 -4.49 -24.58 -73.48
CA GLY A 176 -3.42 -25.21 -74.25
C GLY A 176 -2.59 -24.23 -75.08
N GLY A 177 -2.30 -23.04 -74.54
CA GLY A 177 -1.49 -22.04 -75.24
C GLY A 177 -1.99 -21.65 -76.63
N ASN A 178 -3.31 -21.66 -76.87
CA ASN A 178 -3.85 -21.33 -78.19
C ASN A 178 -3.89 -19.81 -78.45
N LYS A 179 -2.71 -19.22 -78.64
CA LYS A 179 -2.56 -17.93 -79.33
C LYS A 179 -2.48 -18.18 -80.82
N ASN A 180 -3.60 -18.55 -81.44
CA ASN A 180 -3.97 -18.20 -82.82
C ASN A 180 -5.24 -18.97 -83.19
N GLY A 181 -6.35 -18.25 -83.34
CA GLY A 181 -7.59 -18.83 -83.82
C GLY A 181 -7.40 -19.54 -85.16
N LYS A 182 -7.41 -20.87 -85.15
CA LYS A 182 -7.99 -21.71 -86.20
C LYS A 182 -8.67 -22.90 -85.55
N LEU A 183 -9.99 -22.91 -85.66
CA LEU A 183 -10.82 -24.10 -85.52
C LEU A 183 -10.44 -25.06 -86.65
N ASN A 184 -10.19 -26.32 -86.29
CA ASN A 184 -10.50 -27.49 -87.12
C ASN A 184 -11.29 -28.44 -86.23
#